data_AF-A0A818JC73-F1
#
_entry.id   AF-A0A818JC73-F1
#
_cell.length_a   1.000
_cell.length_b   1.000
_cell.length_c   1.000
_cell.angle_alpha   90.00
_cell.angle_beta   90.00
_cell.angle_gamma   90.00
#
_symmetry.space_group_name_H-M   'P 1'
#
loop_
_entity.id
_entity.type
_entity.pdbx_description
1 polymer ?
#
loop_
_entity_poly.entity_id
_entity_poly.type
_entity_poly.pdbx_seq_one_letter_code
_entity_poly.pdbx_strand_id
1 'polypeptide(L)'
;KTNNQLLHFIQALLYVGDLEHTLFLFNNVPRWSCTSYREINTLLTKIISYMIDPFYKNNSDLHACFLQYELNNPLNINICPRDLKLIQTWNEFRENTYPLLLHLGAYCQDRLLYMQLTRLCTNIIKKPTMTDEQQEDILLLIDEVLLPSLSLLDVNSCLAIELWSLMKLFPFDIRYGLYGQWHEDTYKKTPQLMFIKQDVADKTRAIL
;
A
#
# COMPACT_ATOMS: atom_id res chain seq x y z
N LYS A 1 -22.92 16.61 -8.80
CA LYS A 1 -23.89 15.86 -7.96
C LYS A 1 -23.81 14.34 -8.13
N THR A 2 -23.08 13.81 -9.12
CA THR A 2 -22.98 12.37 -9.44
C THR A 2 -21.80 11.62 -8.80
N ASN A 3 -20.72 12.32 -8.38
CA ASN A 3 -19.53 11.65 -7.82
C ASN A 3 -19.82 10.81 -6.57
N ASN A 4 -20.81 11.19 -5.77
CA ASN A 4 -21.11 10.46 -4.54
C ASN A 4 -21.67 9.06 -4.84
N GLN A 5 -22.54 8.89 -5.83
CA GLN A 5 -23.18 7.58 -6.09
C GLN A 5 -22.18 6.52 -6.56
N LEU A 6 -21.22 6.90 -7.40
CA LEU A 6 -20.17 6.00 -7.86
C LEU A 6 -19.28 5.55 -6.69
N LEU A 7 -18.93 6.45 -5.77
CA LEU A 7 -18.14 6.11 -4.58
C LEU A 7 -18.90 5.13 -3.68
N HIS A 8 -20.18 5.36 -3.42
CA HIS A 8 -21.00 4.42 -2.66
C HIS A 8 -21.15 3.06 -3.36
N PHE A 9 -21.23 3.04 -4.69
CA PHE A 9 -21.28 1.80 -5.46
C PHE A 9 -19.97 1.01 -5.35
N ILE A 10 -18.82 1.67 -5.52
CA ILE A 10 -17.49 1.06 -5.31
C ILE A 10 -17.36 0.54 -3.88
N GLN A 11 -17.78 1.33 -2.89
CA GLN A 11 -17.79 0.92 -1.49
C GLN A 11 -18.65 -0.34 -1.28
N ALA A 12 -19.82 -0.42 -1.90
CA ALA A 12 -20.68 -1.60 -1.83
C ALA A 12 -20.02 -2.83 -2.48
N LEU A 13 -19.36 -2.68 -3.64
CA LEU A 13 -18.63 -3.76 -4.29
C LEU A 13 -17.48 -4.28 -3.42
N LEU A 14 -16.75 -3.38 -2.75
CA LEU A 14 -15.71 -3.75 -1.78
C LEU A 14 -16.28 -4.51 -0.59
N TYR A 15 -17.45 -4.13 -0.06
CA TYR A 15 -18.11 -4.88 1.02
C TYR A 15 -18.54 -6.29 0.61
N VAL A 16 -18.90 -6.48 -0.66
CA VAL A 16 -19.26 -7.78 -1.25
C VAL A 16 -18.00 -8.60 -1.58
N GLY A 17 -16.83 -7.96 -1.68
CA GLY A 17 -15.58 -8.61 -2.06
C GLY A 17 -15.43 -8.82 -3.57
N ASP A 18 -16.14 -8.05 -4.40
CA ASP A 18 -15.97 -8.10 -5.86
C ASP A 18 -14.82 -7.19 -6.31
N LEU A 19 -13.62 -7.75 -6.29
CA LEU A 19 -12.38 -7.01 -6.59
C LEU A 19 -12.16 -6.81 -8.10
N GLU A 20 -12.64 -7.72 -8.94
CA GLU A 20 -12.48 -7.62 -10.39
C GLU A 20 -13.23 -6.41 -10.95
N HIS A 21 -14.52 -6.29 -10.59
CA HIS A 21 -15.34 -5.15 -11.01
C HIS A 21 -14.89 -3.86 -10.34
N THR A 22 -14.44 -3.93 -9.08
CA THR A 22 -13.86 -2.76 -8.40
C THR A 22 -12.61 -2.27 -9.12
N LEU A 23 -11.70 -3.17 -9.50
CA LEU A 23 -10.49 -2.83 -10.23
C LEU A 23 -10.82 -2.25 -11.62
N PHE A 24 -11.80 -2.82 -12.30
CA PHE A 24 -12.29 -2.28 -13.56
C PHE A 24 -12.79 -0.84 -13.40
N LEU A 25 -13.55 -0.54 -12.34
CA LEU A 25 -14.00 0.82 -12.06
C LEU A 25 -12.83 1.75 -11.71
N PHE A 26 -11.86 1.30 -10.91
CA PHE A 26 -10.66 2.06 -10.58
C PHE A 26 -9.85 2.43 -11.82
N ASN A 27 -9.77 1.55 -12.82
CA ASN A 27 -9.10 1.85 -14.09
C ASN A 27 -9.82 2.92 -14.92
N ASN A 28 -11.12 3.10 -14.73
CA ASN A 28 -11.96 4.02 -15.52
C ASN A 28 -12.18 5.39 -14.85
N VAL A 29 -11.75 5.56 -13.60
CA VAL A 29 -11.84 6.82 -12.85
C VAL A 29 -10.47 7.50 -12.78
N PRO A 30 -10.41 8.83 -12.60
CA PRO A 30 -9.14 9.52 -12.38
C PRO A 30 -8.36 8.93 -11.21
N ARG A 31 -7.04 8.83 -11.37
CA ARG A 31 -6.14 8.27 -10.34
C ARG A 31 -6.37 8.93 -8.99
N TRP A 32 -6.39 8.09 -7.97
CA TRP A 32 -6.56 8.46 -6.56
C TRP A 32 -7.87 9.14 -6.14
N SER A 33 -8.80 9.39 -7.08
CA SER A 33 -10.09 10.02 -6.76
C SER A 33 -10.96 9.19 -5.81
N CYS A 34 -10.86 7.87 -5.86
CA CYS A 34 -11.62 6.98 -4.99
C CYS A 34 -10.88 6.67 -3.70
N THR A 35 -9.56 6.50 -3.76
CA THR A 35 -8.72 6.11 -2.62
C THR A 35 -8.44 7.26 -1.66
N SER A 36 -8.72 8.51 -2.07
CA SER A 36 -8.80 9.65 -1.16
C SER A 36 -10.01 9.63 -0.23
N TYR A 37 -11.05 8.86 -0.56
CA TYR A 37 -12.24 8.73 0.28
C TYR A 37 -11.97 7.73 1.42
N ARG A 38 -12.15 8.17 2.66
CA ARG A 38 -11.71 7.44 3.87
C ARG A 38 -12.34 6.06 3.99
N GLU A 39 -13.63 5.92 3.72
CA GLU A 39 -14.34 4.65 3.88
C GLU A 39 -13.88 3.62 2.85
N ILE A 40 -13.70 4.04 1.59
CA ILE A 40 -13.15 3.16 0.53
C ILE A 40 -11.71 2.78 0.88
N ASN A 41 -10.90 3.76 1.28
CA ASN A 41 -9.50 3.53 1.65
C ASN A 41 -9.37 2.50 2.77
N THR A 42 -10.05 2.73 3.89
CA THR A 42 -9.97 1.86 5.08
C THR A 42 -10.50 0.45 4.82
N LEU A 43 -11.52 0.29 3.97
CA LEU A 43 -11.98 -1.04 3.56
C LEU A 43 -10.98 -1.72 2.64
N LEU A 44 -10.46 -1.00 1.65
CA LEU A 44 -9.49 -1.54 0.70
C LEU A 44 -8.20 -1.96 1.40
N THR A 45 -7.65 -1.15 2.30
CA THR A 45 -6.44 -1.51 3.05
C THR A 45 -6.65 -2.74 3.91
N LYS A 46 -7.81 -2.87 4.57
CA LYS A 46 -8.16 -4.05 5.37
C LYS A 46 -8.32 -5.30 4.51
N ILE A 47 -8.99 -5.20 3.35
CA ILE A 47 -9.14 -6.31 2.40
C ILE A 47 -7.76 -6.78 1.94
N ILE A 48 -6.90 -5.84 1.51
CA ILE A 48 -5.55 -6.15 1.05
C ILE A 48 -4.73 -6.79 2.19
N SER A 49 -4.77 -6.22 3.40
CA SER A 49 -4.06 -6.76 4.57
C SER A 49 -4.52 -8.17 4.90
N TYR A 50 -5.82 -8.44 4.83
CA TYR A 50 -6.39 -9.78 5.02
C TYR A 50 -5.95 -10.77 3.94
N MET A 51 -5.95 -10.37 2.67
CA MET A 51 -5.55 -11.24 1.55
C MET A 51 -4.05 -11.60 1.59
N ILE A 52 -3.19 -10.65 1.95
CA ILE A 52 -1.74 -10.84 2.03
C ILE A 52 -1.33 -11.61 3.29
N ASP A 53 -2.13 -11.61 4.35
CA ASP A 53 -1.73 -12.12 5.67
C ASP A 53 -1.07 -13.52 5.67
N PRO A 54 -1.61 -14.54 4.97
CA PRO A 54 -0.98 -15.85 4.92
C PRO A 54 0.37 -15.82 4.19
N PHE A 55 0.44 -15.10 3.07
CA PHE A 55 1.68 -14.90 2.31
C PHE A 55 2.71 -14.16 3.16
N TYR A 56 2.30 -13.15 3.93
CA TYR A 56 3.14 -12.45 4.88
C TYR A 56 3.68 -13.37 5.97
N LYS A 57 2.82 -14.15 6.64
CA LYS A 57 3.24 -15.08 7.70
C LYS A 57 4.26 -16.11 7.21
N ASN A 58 4.10 -16.62 5.99
CA ASN A 58 5.01 -17.59 5.39
C ASN A 58 6.37 -17.01 4.97
N ASN A 59 6.45 -15.68 4.76
CA ASN A 59 7.65 -15.00 4.28
C ASN A 59 8.23 -14.01 5.29
N SER A 60 7.69 -13.95 6.50
CA SER A 60 8.15 -13.05 7.55
C SER A 60 9.30 -13.66 8.34
N ASP A 61 10.27 -12.82 8.70
CA ASP A 61 11.40 -13.18 9.58
C ASP A 61 11.00 -13.07 11.07
N LEU A 62 9.74 -12.73 11.36
CA LEU A 62 9.22 -12.61 12.72
C LEU A 62 9.18 -13.96 13.41
N HIS A 63 9.49 -13.97 14.70
CA HIS A 63 9.31 -15.16 15.52
C HIS A 63 7.84 -15.59 15.55
N ALA A 64 7.60 -16.91 15.52
CA ALA A 64 6.26 -17.49 15.39
C ALA A 64 5.26 -16.99 16.43
N CYS A 65 5.70 -16.63 17.65
CA CYS A 65 4.81 -16.08 18.68
C CYS A 65 4.13 -14.76 18.24
N PHE A 66 4.79 -13.95 17.42
CA PHE A 66 4.24 -12.69 16.91
C PHE A 66 3.28 -12.89 15.72
N LEU A 67 3.18 -14.11 15.20
CA LEU A 67 2.32 -14.47 14.07
C LEU A 67 1.04 -15.22 14.48
N GLN A 68 0.80 -15.37 15.79
CA GLN A 68 -0.36 -16.08 16.36
C GLN A 68 -1.67 -15.26 16.33
N TYR A 69 -1.72 -14.16 15.57
CA TYR A 69 -2.93 -13.35 15.43
C TYR A 69 -3.79 -13.84 14.27
N GLU A 70 -5.08 -13.57 14.36
CA GLU A 70 -6.04 -13.77 13.26
C GLU A 70 -6.64 -12.42 12.89
N LEU A 71 -6.63 -12.11 11.60
CA LEU A 71 -7.33 -10.93 11.08
C LEU A 71 -8.80 -11.28 10.85
N ASN A 72 -9.68 -10.41 11.34
CA ASN A 72 -11.10 -10.54 11.05
C ASN A 72 -11.35 -10.29 9.57
N ASN A 73 -12.20 -11.12 8.95
CA ASN A 73 -12.62 -10.88 7.57
C ASN A 73 -13.31 -9.50 7.49
N PRO A 74 -12.79 -8.57 6.67
CA PRO A 74 -13.32 -7.21 6.58
C PRO A 74 -14.62 -7.10 5.78
N LEU A 75 -15.06 -8.18 5.11
CA LEU A 75 -16.30 -8.21 4.34
C LEU A 75 -17.53 -8.25 5.24
N ASN A 76 -18.66 -7.77 4.70
CA ASN A 76 -19.94 -7.91 5.37
C ASN A 76 -20.53 -9.29 5.05
N ILE A 77 -20.14 -10.29 5.84
CA ILE A 77 -20.51 -11.71 5.70
C ILE A 77 -22.04 -11.90 5.64
N ASN A 78 -22.82 -10.98 6.22
CA ASN A 78 -24.29 -11.05 6.23
C ASN A 78 -24.93 -10.77 4.86
N ILE A 79 -24.20 -10.21 3.90
CA ILE A 79 -24.74 -9.79 2.59
C ILE A 79 -24.42 -10.82 1.50
N CYS A 80 -23.20 -11.36 1.47
CA CYS A 80 -22.77 -12.38 0.51
C CYS A 80 -21.68 -13.28 1.12
N PRO A 81 -21.81 -14.62 1.08
CA PRO A 81 -20.77 -15.55 1.48
C PRO A 81 -19.75 -15.71 0.36
N ARG A 82 -19.06 -14.63 -0.01
CA ARG A 82 -17.93 -14.71 -0.94
C ARG A 82 -16.64 -14.71 -0.11
N ASP A 83 -15.85 -15.76 -0.27
CA ASP A 83 -14.55 -15.84 0.37
C ASP A 83 -13.52 -15.06 -0.46
N LEU A 84 -12.75 -14.22 0.23
CA LEU A 84 -11.60 -13.57 -0.39
C LEU A 84 -10.54 -14.63 -0.70
N LYS A 85 -9.96 -14.58 -1.90
CA LYS A 85 -8.83 -15.42 -2.26
C LYS A 85 -7.63 -15.02 -1.40
N LEU A 86 -7.23 -15.91 -0.50
CA LEU A 86 -6.02 -15.79 0.30
C LEU A 86 -4.80 -16.06 -0.58
N ILE A 87 -3.79 -15.20 -0.47
CA ILE A 87 -2.60 -15.27 -1.30
C ILE A 87 -1.56 -16.14 -0.63
N GLN A 88 -0.89 -16.99 -1.42
CA GLN A 88 0.18 -17.86 -0.94
C GLN A 88 1.48 -17.65 -1.71
N THR A 89 1.42 -17.14 -2.94
CA THR A 89 2.57 -17.02 -3.84
C THR A 89 2.76 -15.59 -4.35
N TRP A 90 3.98 -15.29 -4.82
CA TRP A 90 4.26 -13.99 -5.44
C TRP A 90 3.43 -13.72 -6.69
N ASN A 91 3.22 -14.73 -7.53
CA ASN A 91 2.44 -14.56 -8.76
C ASN A 91 0.99 -14.19 -8.44
N GLU A 92 0.39 -14.84 -7.44
CA GLU A 92 -0.94 -14.47 -6.96
C GLU A 92 -0.98 -13.06 -6.35
N PHE A 93 0.07 -12.66 -5.63
CA PHE A 93 0.21 -11.29 -5.12
C PHE A 93 0.24 -10.28 -6.26
N ARG A 94 1.04 -10.55 -7.30
CA ARG A 94 1.19 -9.71 -8.50
C ARG A 94 -0.12 -9.59 -9.29
N GLU A 95 -0.88 -10.67 -9.44
CA GLU A 95 -2.12 -10.66 -10.20
C GLU A 95 -3.27 -9.98 -9.44
N ASN A 96 -3.43 -10.27 -8.14
CA ASN A 96 -4.66 -9.95 -7.41
C ASN A 96 -4.54 -8.70 -6.54
N THR A 97 -3.38 -8.43 -5.97
CA THR A 97 -3.21 -7.36 -4.97
C THR A 97 -2.38 -6.19 -5.47
N TYR A 98 -1.37 -6.47 -6.29
CA TYR A 98 -0.50 -5.43 -6.84
C TYR A 98 -1.27 -4.32 -7.59
N PRO A 99 -2.26 -4.61 -8.45
CA PRO A 99 -3.01 -3.55 -9.13
C PRO A 99 -3.80 -2.68 -8.15
N LEU A 100 -4.35 -3.29 -7.08
CA LEU A 100 -5.08 -2.57 -6.04
C LEU A 100 -4.15 -1.66 -5.23
N LEU A 101 -2.93 -2.11 -4.94
CA LEU A 101 -1.90 -1.30 -4.27
C LEU A 101 -1.48 -0.09 -5.12
N LEU A 102 -1.33 -0.25 -6.43
CA LEU A 102 -1.01 0.88 -7.32
C LEU A 102 -2.14 1.92 -7.37
N HIS A 103 -3.41 1.49 -7.32
CA HIS A 103 -4.55 2.41 -7.21
C HIS A 103 -4.64 3.09 -5.84
N LEU A 104 -4.22 2.41 -4.77
CA LEU A 104 -4.07 2.98 -3.44
C LEU A 104 -3.01 4.09 -3.45
N GLY A 105 -1.84 3.83 -4.04
CA GLY A 105 -0.75 4.77 -4.19
C GLY A 105 -0.35 5.41 -2.85
N ALA A 106 -0.26 6.74 -2.83
CA ALA A 106 0.07 7.52 -1.62
C ALA A 106 -0.90 7.31 -0.45
N TYR A 107 -2.10 6.80 -0.70
CA TYR A 107 -3.13 6.64 0.32
C TYR A 107 -2.99 5.35 1.16
N CYS A 108 -1.83 4.69 1.15
CA CYS A 108 -1.54 3.55 2.03
C CYS A 108 -1.33 3.98 3.49
N GLN A 109 -2.39 4.51 4.13
CA GLN A 109 -2.32 5.09 5.47
C GLN A 109 -2.47 4.06 6.60
N ASP A 110 -2.90 2.83 6.29
CA ASP A 110 -3.01 1.79 7.29
C ASP A 110 -1.63 1.24 7.67
N ARG A 111 -1.28 1.40 8.95
CA ARG A 111 0.04 1.06 9.48
C ARG A 111 0.31 -0.44 9.40
N LEU A 112 -0.73 -1.26 9.58
CA LEU A 112 -0.60 -2.71 9.51
C LEU A 112 -0.18 -3.14 8.10
N LEU A 113 -0.93 -2.69 7.09
CA LEU A 113 -0.63 -2.98 5.69
C LEU A 113 0.75 -2.48 5.30
N TYR A 114 1.09 -1.24 5.67
CA TYR A 114 2.41 -0.67 5.38
C TYR A 114 3.54 -1.55 5.93
N MET A 115 3.43 -1.99 7.20
CA MET A 115 4.39 -2.87 7.84
C MET A 115 4.46 -4.26 7.21
N GLN A 116 3.32 -4.83 6.82
CA GLN A 116 3.28 -6.11 6.12
C GLN A 116 4.04 -6.00 4.79
N LEU A 117 3.77 -4.94 4.00
CA LEU A 117 4.40 -4.73 2.70
C LEU A 117 5.90 -4.50 2.79
N THR A 118 6.37 -3.59 3.66
CA THR A 118 7.81 -3.30 3.78
C THR A 118 8.62 -4.54 4.17
N ARG A 119 8.14 -5.30 5.15
CA ARG A 119 8.79 -6.53 5.62
C ARG A 119 8.74 -7.63 4.58
N LEU A 120 7.60 -7.82 3.94
CA LEU A 120 7.44 -8.80 2.87
C LEU A 120 8.41 -8.54 1.73
N CYS A 121 8.47 -7.29 1.24
CA CYS A 121 9.39 -6.88 0.19
C CYS A 121 10.86 -7.07 0.62
N THR A 122 11.19 -6.69 1.86
CA THR A 122 12.55 -6.85 2.43
C THR A 122 12.98 -8.31 2.38
N ASN A 123 12.11 -9.22 2.79
CA ASN A 123 12.44 -10.63 2.88
C ASN A 123 12.51 -11.29 1.51
N ILE A 124 11.72 -10.82 0.54
CA ILE A 124 11.81 -11.29 -0.84
C ILE A 124 13.14 -10.89 -1.48
N ILE A 125 13.57 -9.63 -1.33
CA ILE A 125 14.85 -9.15 -1.88
C ILE A 125 16.05 -9.86 -1.27
N LYS A 126 15.99 -10.21 0.02
CA LYS A 126 17.06 -10.96 0.67
C LYS A 126 17.21 -12.40 0.14
N LYS A 127 16.18 -12.96 -0.50
CA LYS A 127 16.26 -14.34 -0.99
C LYS A 127 17.19 -14.41 -2.19
N PRO A 128 18.09 -15.42 -2.25
CA PRO A 128 18.98 -15.60 -3.40
C PRO A 128 18.24 -16.00 -4.68
N THR A 129 16.98 -16.42 -4.57
CA THR A 129 16.09 -16.82 -5.68
C THR A 129 15.26 -15.66 -6.23
N MET A 130 15.54 -14.42 -5.81
CA MET A 130 14.81 -13.24 -6.29
C MET A 130 14.99 -13.07 -7.80
N THR A 131 13.90 -12.83 -8.52
CA THR A 131 13.94 -12.55 -9.96
C THR A 131 14.05 -11.04 -10.21
N ASP A 132 14.59 -10.66 -11.37
CA ASP A 132 14.67 -9.25 -11.77
C ASP A 132 13.27 -8.60 -11.84
N GLU A 133 12.26 -9.34 -12.32
CA GLU A 133 10.86 -8.90 -12.33
C GLU A 133 10.34 -8.59 -10.93
N GLN A 134 10.67 -9.41 -9.93
CA GLN A 134 10.29 -9.15 -8.53
C GLN A 134 10.94 -7.88 -8.01
N GLN A 135 12.21 -7.65 -8.37
CA GLN A 135 12.92 -6.45 -7.97
C GLN A 135 12.27 -5.20 -8.56
N GLU A 136 11.95 -5.21 -9.85
CA GLU A 136 11.27 -4.12 -10.55
C GLU A 136 9.90 -3.83 -9.95
N ASP A 137 9.09 -4.88 -9.72
CA ASP A 137 7.78 -4.76 -9.10
C ASP A 137 7.87 -4.10 -7.71
N ILE A 138 8.87 -4.48 -6.90
CA ILE A 138 9.11 -3.90 -5.56
C ILE A 138 9.59 -2.45 -5.66
N LEU A 139 10.49 -2.13 -6.58
CA LEU A 139 10.94 -0.75 -6.81
C LEU A 139 9.77 0.16 -7.17
N LEU A 140 8.85 -0.32 -8.01
CA LEU A 140 7.64 0.43 -8.34
C LEU A 140 6.70 0.59 -7.14
N LEU A 141 6.57 -0.43 -6.27
CA LEU A 141 5.82 -0.29 -5.02
C LEU A 141 6.45 0.74 -4.07
N ILE A 142 7.78 0.80 -4.01
CA ILE A 142 8.47 1.80 -3.19
C ILE A 142 8.16 3.21 -3.70
N ASP A 143 8.25 3.43 -5.01
CA ASP A 143 8.05 4.76 -5.62
C ASP A 143 6.58 5.21 -5.66
N GLU A 144 5.64 4.32 -6.00
CA GLU A 144 4.23 4.69 -6.15
C GLU A 144 3.41 4.58 -4.86
N VAL A 145 3.83 3.73 -3.92
CA VAL A 145 3.03 3.42 -2.72
C VAL A 145 3.77 3.81 -1.44
N LEU A 146 4.92 3.21 -1.15
CA LEU A 146 5.56 3.30 0.18
C LEU A 146 6.14 4.70 0.49
N LEU A 147 6.94 5.27 -0.41
CA LEU A 147 7.52 6.62 -0.21
C LEU A 147 6.46 7.72 -0.19
N PRO A 148 5.48 7.75 -1.13
CA PRO A 148 4.41 8.73 -1.08
C PRO A 148 3.54 8.59 0.18
N SER A 149 3.21 7.36 0.60
CA SER A 149 2.39 7.14 1.79
C SER A 149 3.11 7.49 3.09
N LEU A 150 4.42 7.27 3.18
CA LEU A 150 5.21 7.73 4.33
C LEU A 150 5.09 9.24 4.55
N SER A 151 4.97 10.01 3.46
CA SER A 151 4.79 11.47 3.53
C SER A 151 3.40 11.87 4.05
N LEU A 152 2.36 11.05 3.84
CA LEU A 152 1.01 11.29 4.32
C LEU A 152 0.74 10.72 5.71
N LEU A 153 1.60 9.83 6.22
CA LEU A 153 1.46 9.19 7.52
C LEU A 153 1.86 10.14 8.65
N ASP A 154 1.04 10.22 9.69
CA ASP A 154 1.35 10.99 10.89
C ASP A 154 2.58 10.43 11.61
N VAL A 155 3.56 11.30 11.86
CA VAL A 155 4.82 11.11 12.63
C VAL A 155 5.08 9.66 13.06
N ASN A 156 5.75 8.90 12.19
CA ASN A 156 6.05 7.50 12.47
C ASN A 156 7.49 7.13 12.08
N SER A 157 8.43 7.50 12.96
CA SER A 157 9.85 7.14 12.82
C SER A 157 10.05 5.62 12.68
N CYS A 158 9.21 4.80 13.32
CA CYS A 158 9.29 3.35 13.22
C CYS A 158 9.01 2.85 11.79
N LEU A 159 7.98 3.38 11.13
CA LEU A 159 7.68 3.02 9.73
C LEU A 159 8.77 3.49 8.78
N ALA A 160 9.36 4.66 9.04
CA ALA A 160 10.50 5.16 8.26
C ALA A 160 11.74 4.25 8.42
N ILE A 161 12.03 3.76 9.62
CA ILE A 161 13.12 2.81 9.88
C ILE A 161 12.87 1.46 9.20
N GLU A 162 11.62 0.99 9.21
CA GLU A 162 11.24 -0.25 8.52
C GLU A 162 11.39 -0.08 7.00
N LEU A 163 10.91 1.02 6.41
CA LEU A 163 11.14 1.31 4.99
C LEU A 163 12.64 1.44 4.67
N TRP A 164 13.42 2.09 5.52
CA TRP A 164 14.88 2.17 5.34
C TRP A 164 15.53 0.78 5.33
N SER A 165 15.03 -0.15 6.12
CA SER A 165 15.53 -1.53 6.16
C SER A 165 15.33 -2.28 4.85
N LEU A 166 14.29 -1.92 4.09
CA LEU A 166 14.09 -2.31 2.69
C LEU A 166 15.04 -1.55 1.76
N MET A 167 15.01 -0.21 1.81
CA MET A 167 15.75 0.64 0.87
C MET A 167 17.26 0.37 0.88
N LYS A 168 17.86 0.12 2.04
CA LYS A 168 19.31 -0.12 2.17
C LYS A 168 19.82 -1.38 1.46
N LEU A 169 18.92 -2.28 1.05
CA LEU A 169 19.28 -3.47 0.29
C LEU A 169 19.61 -3.16 -1.18
N PHE A 170 19.16 -2.02 -1.69
CA PHE A 170 19.44 -1.61 -3.06
C PHE A 170 20.79 -0.88 -3.19
N PRO A 171 21.46 -1.00 -4.35
CA PRO A 171 22.64 -0.23 -4.69
C PRO A 171 22.46 1.28 -4.52
N PHE A 172 23.59 2.00 -4.35
CA PHE A 172 23.61 3.45 -4.16
C PHE A 172 22.82 4.20 -5.24
N ASP A 173 23.05 3.88 -6.51
CA ASP A 173 22.46 4.61 -7.63
C ASP A 173 20.93 4.55 -7.63
N ILE A 174 20.38 3.36 -7.36
CA ILE A 174 18.93 3.14 -7.27
C ILE A 174 18.34 3.94 -6.10
N ARG A 175 18.98 3.91 -4.93
CA ARG A 175 18.49 4.65 -3.75
C ARG A 175 18.44 6.16 -4.00
N TYR A 176 19.47 6.71 -4.64
CA TYR A 176 19.50 8.14 -4.97
C TYR A 176 18.52 8.51 -6.09
N GLY A 177 18.29 7.61 -7.05
CA GLY A 177 17.21 7.74 -8.01
C GLY A 177 15.84 7.88 -7.33
N LEU A 178 15.55 7.01 -6.37
CA LEU A 178 14.31 7.05 -5.57
C LEU A 178 14.20 8.34 -4.75
N TYR A 179 15.27 8.82 -4.12
CA TYR A 179 15.22 10.11 -3.39
C TYR A 179 14.97 11.29 -4.32
N GLY A 180 15.58 11.30 -5.50
CA GLY A 180 15.36 12.33 -6.51
C GLY A 180 13.89 12.37 -6.95
N GLN A 181 13.33 11.22 -7.31
CA GLN A 181 11.92 11.08 -7.68
C GLN A 181 10.99 11.50 -6.54
N TRP A 182 11.30 11.08 -5.31
CA TRP A 182 10.51 11.43 -4.14
C TRP A 182 10.51 12.94 -3.86
N HIS A 183 11.66 13.58 -3.97
CA HIS A 183 11.80 15.03 -3.74
C HIS A 183 11.08 15.87 -4.80
N GLU A 184 11.26 15.52 -6.08
CA GLU A 184 10.84 16.31 -7.23
C GLU A 184 9.43 16.00 -7.73
N ASP A 185 9.10 14.72 -7.89
CA ASP A 185 7.92 14.30 -8.67
C ASP A 185 6.79 13.82 -7.77
N THR A 186 7.11 13.07 -6.71
CA THR A 186 6.09 12.48 -5.83
C THR A 186 5.18 13.52 -5.19
N TYR A 187 5.72 14.65 -4.73
CA TYR A 187 4.88 15.71 -4.13
C TYR A 187 3.97 16.41 -5.13
N LYS A 188 4.23 16.28 -6.44
CA LYS A 188 3.38 16.85 -7.50
C LYS A 188 2.22 15.91 -7.88
N LYS A 189 2.24 14.66 -7.43
CA LYS A 189 1.24 13.62 -7.77
C LYS A 189 -0.15 13.95 -7.22
N THR A 190 -0.25 14.36 -5.95
CA THR A 190 -1.54 14.64 -5.30
C THR A 190 -1.54 15.99 -4.58
N PRO A 191 -2.68 16.69 -4.53
CA PRO A 191 -2.78 17.98 -3.84
C PRO A 191 -2.47 17.86 -2.34
N GLN A 192 -2.82 16.74 -1.72
CA GLN A 192 -2.54 16.51 -0.30
C GLN A 192 -1.05 16.41 0.00
N LEU A 193 -0.27 15.76 -0.87
CA LEU A 193 1.18 15.74 -0.73
C LEU A 193 1.77 17.15 -0.86
N MET A 194 1.28 17.96 -1.79
CA MET A 194 1.70 19.38 -1.90
C MET A 194 1.43 20.15 -0.61
N PHE A 195 0.23 20.00 -0.03
CA PHE A 195 -0.14 20.68 1.22
C PHE A 195 0.74 20.24 2.39
N ILE A 196 1.00 18.94 2.54
CA ILE A 196 1.85 18.44 3.63
C ILE A 196 3.30 18.91 3.46
N LYS A 197 3.84 18.93 2.24
CA LYS A 197 5.19 19.48 1.98
C LYS A 197 5.30 20.92 2.47
N GLN A 198 4.29 21.75 2.15
CA GLN A 198 4.25 23.14 2.56
C GLN A 198 4.11 23.29 4.08
N ASP A 199 3.17 22.55 4.69
CA ASP A 199 2.94 22.57 6.14
C ASP A 199 4.19 22.14 6.93
N VAL A 200 4.87 21.09 6.49
CA VAL A 200 6.14 20.65 7.09
C VAL A 200 7.21 21.73 6.92
N ALA A 201 7.34 22.35 5.75
CA ALA A 201 8.32 23.41 5.52
C ALA A 201 8.09 24.63 6.44
N ASP A 202 6.83 25.03 6.62
CA ASP A 202 6.46 26.13 7.50
C ASP A 202 6.69 25.79 8.98
N LYS A 203 6.35 24.55 9.40
CA LYS A 203 6.67 24.04 10.75
C LYS A 203 8.17 23.96 11.01
N THR A 204 8.96 23.51 10.03
CA THR A 204 10.42 23.48 10.15
C THR A 204 10.98 24.90 10.28
N ARG A 205 10.51 25.85 9.47
CA ARG A 205 10.93 27.27 9.57
C ARG A 205 10.55 27.89 10.92
N ALA A 206 9.49 27.44 11.56
CA ALA A 206 9.08 27.96 12.87
C ALA A 206 10.00 27.50 14.03
N ILE A 207 10.73 26.40 13.86
CA ILE A 207 11.60 25.81 14.90
C ILE A 207 13.07 26.17 14.69
N LEU A 208 13.48 26.44 13.44
CA LEU A 208 14.81 26.92 13.07
C LEU A 208 14.95 28.44 13.27
#